data_AF-A0A949M3J5-F1
#
_entry.id   AF-A0A949M3J5-F1
#
_cell.length_a   1.000
_cell.length_b   1.000
_cell.length_c   1.000
_cell.angle_alpha   90.00
_cell.angle_beta   90.00
_cell.angle_gamma   90.00
#
_symmetry.space_group_name_H-M   'P 1'
#
loop_
_entity.id
_entity.type
_entity.pdbx_description
1 polymer ?
#
loop_
_entity_poly.entity_id
_entity_poly.type
_entity_poly.pdbx_seq_one_letter_code
_entity_poly.pdbx_strand_id
1 'polypeptide(L)'
;MLDPTLRIALAVVLGIIMIIRSGGTPQRPWQARANRAAAGAMFAVAGYNAADLAGQPIIATVAAVLGAIAFIAALALLVWSWRSGERRDVGSDVERMAREYRERR
;
A
#
# COMPACT_ATOMS: atom_id res chain seq x y z
N MET A 1 -14.90 -19.87 -3.79
CA MET A 1 -14.92 -18.49 -3.25
C MET A 1 -14.07 -18.48 -1.99
N LEU A 2 -13.15 -17.51 -1.81
CA LEU A 2 -12.40 -17.38 -0.55
C LEU A 2 -13.36 -17.08 0.61
N ASP A 3 -13.14 -17.72 1.75
CA ASP A 3 -13.84 -17.45 3.02
C ASP A 3 -13.76 -15.93 3.36
N PRO A 4 -14.88 -15.25 3.66
CA PRO A 4 -14.89 -13.86 4.11
C PRO A 4 -13.87 -13.56 5.23
N THR A 5 -13.69 -14.48 6.17
CA THR A 5 -12.73 -14.36 7.28
C THR A 5 -11.29 -14.29 6.78
N LEU A 6 -10.97 -15.13 5.79
CA LEU A 6 -9.65 -15.15 5.14
C LEU A 6 -9.40 -13.87 4.33
N ARG A 7 -10.43 -13.31 3.69
CA ARG A 7 -10.33 -12.02 2.98
C ARG A 7 -10.00 -10.88 3.92
N ILE A 8 -10.64 -10.83 5.10
CA ILE A 8 -10.36 -9.85 6.15
C ILE A 8 -8.91 -10.00 6.62
N ALA A 9 -8.49 -11.21 6.96
CA ALA A 9 -7.13 -11.47 7.42
C ALA A 9 -6.08 -11.05 6.38
N LEU A 10 -6.27 -11.42 5.11
CA LEU A 10 -5.37 -11.02 4.02
C LEU A 10 -5.33 -9.51 3.83
N ALA A 11 -6.48 -8.83 3.84
CA ALA A 11 -6.56 -7.38 3.70
C ALA A 11 -5.83 -6.66 4.86
N VAL A 12 -6.02 -7.13 6.10
CA VAL A 12 -5.32 -6.61 7.28
C VAL A 12 -3.81 -6.81 7.17
N VAL A 13 -3.36 -8.02 6.82
CA VAL A 13 -1.94 -8.34 6.65
C VAL A 13 -1.31 -7.47 5.57
N LEU A 14 -1.96 -7.32 4.41
CA LEU A 14 -1.50 -6.46 3.33
C LEU A 14 -1.45 -4.98 3.77
N GLY A 15 -2.45 -4.50 4.49
CA GLY A 15 -2.46 -3.15 5.05
C GLY A 15 -1.27 -2.89 5.99
N ILE A 16 -0.98 -3.83 6.89
CA ILE A 16 0.16 -3.76 7.80
C ILE A 16 1.49 -3.73 7.03
N ILE A 17 1.67 -4.61 6.05
CA ILE A 17 2.88 -4.66 5.21
C ILE A 17 3.11 -3.31 4.53
N MET A 18 2.06 -2.68 4.01
CA MET A 18 2.13 -1.37 3.36
C MET A 18 2.52 -0.26 4.35
N ILE A 19 2.02 -0.29 5.59
CA ILE A 19 2.44 0.64 6.65
C ILE A 19 3.92 0.46 6.96
N ILE A 20 4.38 -0.78 7.17
CA ILE A 20 5.79 -1.08 7.47
C ILE A 20 6.69 -0.57 6.34
N ARG A 21 6.33 -0.85 5.08
CA ARG A 21 7.06 -0.35 3.91
C ARG A 21 7.11 1.17 3.83
N SER A 22 6.08 1.88 4.29
CA SER A 22 6.08 3.34 4.30
C SER A 22 7.09 3.96 5.26
N GLY A 23 7.45 3.25 6.35
CA GLY A 23 8.45 3.69 7.32
C GLY A 23 9.89 3.49 6.86
N GLY A 24 10.14 2.47 6.01
CA GLY A 24 11.48 2.13 5.51
C GLY A 24 11.99 3.01 4.36
N THR A 25 11.18 3.92 3.82
CA THR A 25 11.55 4.81 2.70
C THR A 25 11.55 6.30 3.08
N PRO A 26 12.36 6.75 4.07
CA PRO A 26 12.39 8.15 4.49
C PRO A 26 12.86 9.10 3.38
N GLN A 27 13.64 8.62 2.40
CA GLN A 27 14.11 9.42 1.26
C GLN A 27 13.08 9.51 0.10
N ARG A 28 11.93 8.83 0.18
CA ARG A 28 10.93 8.76 -0.91
C ARG A 28 9.53 9.11 -0.40
N PRO A 29 9.25 10.41 -0.19
CA PRO A 29 8.00 10.85 0.42
C PRO A 29 6.76 10.46 -0.38
N TRP A 30 6.83 10.42 -1.72
CA TRP A 30 5.65 10.09 -2.54
C TRP A 30 5.33 8.60 -2.51
N GLN A 31 6.33 7.72 -2.56
CA GLN A 31 6.12 6.28 -2.33
C GLN A 31 5.60 5.97 -0.92
N ALA A 32 6.14 6.63 0.10
CA ALA A 32 5.65 6.45 1.47
C ALA A 32 4.18 6.84 1.61
N ARG A 33 3.78 7.97 1.00
CA ARG A 33 2.37 8.41 0.96
C ARG A 33 1.49 7.45 0.15
N ALA A 34 1.96 6.95 -1.00
CA ALA A 34 1.23 5.97 -1.81
C ALA A 34 0.98 4.68 -1.03
N ASN A 35 1.98 4.17 -0.30
CA ASN A 35 1.85 2.98 0.54
C ASN A 35 0.86 3.20 1.69
N ARG A 36 0.83 4.38 2.32
CA ARG A 36 -0.16 4.69 3.37
C ARG A 36 -1.59 4.74 2.81
N ALA A 37 -1.78 5.36 1.64
CA ALA A 37 -3.08 5.39 0.97
C ALA A 37 -3.54 3.96 0.58
N ALA A 38 -2.61 3.13 0.06
CA ALA A 38 -2.88 1.73 -0.24
C ALA A 38 -3.23 0.93 1.02
N ALA A 39 -2.54 1.17 2.15
CA ALA A 39 -2.88 0.57 3.43
C ALA A 39 -4.30 0.94 3.87
N GLY A 40 -4.67 2.21 3.78
CA GLY A 40 -6.03 2.69 4.06
C GLY A 40 -7.09 1.98 3.20
N ALA A 41 -6.82 1.80 1.91
CA ALA A 41 -7.70 1.05 1.03
C ALA A 41 -7.86 -0.42 1.46
N MET A 42 -6.77 -1.07 1.88
CA MET A 42 -6.82 -2.46 2.36
C MET A 42 -7.62 -2.59 3.66
N PHE A 43 -7.47 -1.66 4.62
CA PHE A 43 -8.30 -1.67 5.83
C PHE A 43 -9.77 -1.38 5.54
N ALA A 44 -10.06 -0.52 4.57
CA ALA A 44 -11.43 -0.29 4.12
C ALA A 44 -12.05 -1.56 3.51
N VAL A 45 -11.29 -2.35 2.75
CA VAL A 45 -11.72 -3.67 2.26
C VAL A 45 -11.97 -4.64 3.41
N ALA A 46 -11.10 -4.68 4.42
CA ALA A 46 -11.32 -5.49 5.61
C ALA A 46 -12.61 -5.08 6.34
N GLY A 47 -12.81 -3.77 6.52
CA GLY A 47 -14.02 -3.20 7.12
C GLY A 47 -15.28 -3.51 6.32
N TYR A 48 -15.22 -3.45 4.99
CA TYR A 48 -16.32 -3.84 4.09
C TYR A 48 -16.72 -5.30 4.32
N ASN A 49 -15.76 -6.24 4.29
CA ASN A 49 -16.06 -7.67 4.48
C ASN A 49 -16.59 -7.96 5.89
N ALA A 50 -16.09 -7.25 6.91
CA ALA A 50 -16.59 -7.39 8.29
C ALA A 50 -18.01 -6.83 8.45
N ALA A 51 -18.31 -5.68 7.83
CA ALA A 51 -19.64 -5.08 7.86
C ALA A 51 -20.67 -5.90 7.09
N ASP A 52 -20.27 -6.50 5.96
CA ASP A 52 -21.09 -7.41 5.17
C ASP A 52 -21.46 -8.67 5.98
N LEU A 53 -20.48 -9.28 6.65
CA LEU A 53 -20.70 -10.40 7.59
C LEU A 53 -21.62 -10.05 8.75
N ALA A 54 -21.52 -8.82 9.26
CA ALA A 54 -22.36 -8.33 10.35
C ALA A 54 -23.78 -7.94 9.91
N GLY A 55 -24.10 -8.04 8.61
CA GLY A 55 -25.40 -7.64 8.07
C GLY A 55 -25.64 -6.13 8.13
N GLN A 56 -24.57 -5.32 8.05
CA GLN A 56 -24.60 -3.86 8.16
C GLN A 56 -24.34 -3.19 6.79
N PRO A 57 -25.34 -3.13 5.89
CA PRO A 57 -25.15 -2.71 4.49
C PRO A 57 -24.72 -1.25 4.33
N ILE A 58 -25.14 -0.37 5.24
CA ILE A 58 -24.75 1.05 5.24
C ILE A 58 -23.24 1.17 5.53
N ILE A 59 -22.75 0.47 6.56
CA ILE A 59 -21.33 0.48 6.94
C ILE A 59 -20.48 -0.13 5.83
N ALA A 60 -20.95 -1.22 5.21
CA ALA A 60 -20.28 -1.83 4.06
C ALA A 60 -20.17 -0.83 2.90
N THR A 61 -21.24 -0.13 2.56
CA THR A 61 -21.25 0.88 1.49
C THR A 61 -20.26 2.02 1.77
N VAL A 62 -20.27 2.55 3.00
CA VAL A 62 -19.33 3.60 3.41
C VAL A 62 -17.87 3.12 3.33
N ALA A 63 -17.59 1.90 3.82
CA ALA A 63 -16.27 1.30 3.73
C ALA A 63 -15.83 1.11 2.27
N ALA A 64 -16.72 0.68 1.38
CA ALA A 64 -16.44 0.53 -0.04
C ALA A 64 -16.10 1.89 -0.70
N VAL A 65 -16.87 2.94 -0.41
CA VAL A 65 -16.62 4.29 -0.96
C VAL A 65 -15.29 4.86 -0.46
N LEU A 66 -15.04 4.81 0.86
CA LEU A 66 -13.78 5.28 1.44
C LEU A 66 -12.58 4.47 0.91
N GLY A 67 -12.74 3.16 0.76
CA GLY A 67 -11.73 2.29 0.18
C GLY A 67 -11.42 2.63 -1.27
N ALA A 68 -12.44 2.90 -2.09
CA ALA A 68 -12.27 3.33 -3.47
C ALA A 68 -11.51 4.67 -3.57
N ILE A 69 -11.87 5.66 -2.74
CA ILE A 69 -11.19 6.96 -2.69
C ILE A 69 -9.71 6.78 -2.31
N ALA A 70 -9.44 5.99 -1.25
CA ALA A 70 -8.08 5.71 -0.80
C ALA A 70 -7.26 4.99 -1.88
N PHE A 71 -7.88 4.06 -2.61
CA PHE A 71 -7.25 3.34 -3.72
C PHE A 71 -6.89 4.27 -4.88
N ILE A 72 -7.82 5.14 -5.29
CA ILE A 72 -7.57 6.14 -6.34
C ILE A 72 -6.44 7.09 -5.93
N ALA A 73 -6.44 7.56 -4.67
CA ALA A 73 -5.37 8.40 -4.13
C ALA A 73 -4.01 7.67 -4.16
N ALA A 74 -3.97 6.39 -3.81
CA ALA A 74 -2.76 5.57 -3.86
C ALA A 74 -2.20 5.48 -5.29
N LEU A 75 -3.06 5.26 -6.29
CA LEU A 75 -2.67 5.24 -7.70
C LEU A 75 -2.13 6.59 -8.16
N ALA A 76 -2.81 7.70 -7.84
CA ALA A 76 -2.35 9.04 -8.20
C ALA A 76 -0.97 9.35 -7.60
N LEU A 77 -0.76 9.01 -6.33
CA LEU A 77 0.53 9.17 -5.65
C LEU A 77 1.62 8.28 -6.27
N LEU A 78 1.27 7.07 -6.69
CA LEU A 78 2.20 6.17 -7.36
C LEU A 78 2.63 6.73 -8.73
N VAL A 79 1.70 7.27 -9.51
CA VAL A 79 1.99 7.93 -10.80
C VAL A 79 2.86 9.16 -10.58
N TRP A 80 2.60 9.95 -9.54
CA TRP A 80 3.47 11.07 -9.18
C TRP A 80 4.87 10.63 -8.75
N SER A 81 5.01 9.53 -8.00
CA SER A 81 6.33 8.97 -7.65
C SER A 81 7.15 8.54 -8.88
N TRP A 82 6.46 8.15 -9.96
CA TRP A 82 7.08 7.84 -11.23
C TRP A 82 7.54 9.09 -11.97
N ARG A 83 6.69 10.11 -12.00
CA ARG A 83 7.00 11.39 -12.65
C ARG A 83 8.13 12.14 -11.94
N SER A 84 8.22 12.04 -10.61
CA SER A 84 9.28 12.68 -9.82
C SER A 84 10.64 12.01 -9.93
N GLY A 85 10.73 10.84 -10.59
CA GLY A 85 11.99 10.12 -10.75
C GLY A 85 12.43 9.31 -9.51
N GLU A 86 11.63 9.26 -8.43
CA GLU A 86 11.97 8.49 -7.21
C GLU A 86 12.24 6.99 -7.47
N ARG A 87 11.75 6.44 -8.60
CA ARG A 87 12.06 5.06 -9.02
C ARG A 87 13.35 4.93 -9.83
N ARG A 88 13.87 6.00 -10.44
CA ARG A 88 15.16 5.99 -11.15
C ARG A 88 16.32 5.89 -10.15
N ASP A 89 16.17 6.51 -8.98
CA ASP A 89 17.18 6.44 -7.91
C ASP A 89 17.32 5.04 -7.29
N VAL A 90 16.31 4.17 -7.42
CA VAL A 90 16.42 2.76 -6.99
C VAL A 90 17.46 2.02 -7.82
N GLY A 91 17.48 2.25 -9.13
CA GLY A 91 18.41 1.60 -10.04
C GLY A 91 19.85 2.01 -9.73
N SER A 92 20.09 3.31 -9.54
CA SER A 92 21.41 3.84 -9.24
C SER A 92 21.93 3.42 -7.85
N ASP A 93 21.09 3.36 -6.82
CA ASP A 93 21.50 2.89 -5.49
C ASP A 93 21.85 1.39 -5.46
N VAL A 94 21.06 0.56 -6.15
CA VAL A 94 21.35 -0.89 -6.26
C VAL A 94 22.64 -1.11 -7.04
N GLU A 95 22.85 -0.37 -8.12
CA GLU A 95 24.05 -0.45 -8.94
C GLU A 95 25.30 0.11 -8.22
N ARG A 96 25.12 1.06 -7.30
CA ARG A 96 26.16 1.54 -6.39
C ARG A 96 26.50 0.50 -5.32
N MET A 97 25.52 -0.10 -4.65
CA MET A 97 25.76 -1.19 -3.69
C MET A 97 26.42 -2.41 -4.35
N ALA A 98 26.03 -2.76 -5.58
CA ALA A 98 26.64 -3.83 -6.35
C ALA A 98 28.09 -3.51 -6.77
N ARG A 99 28.47 -2.24 -6.88
CA ARG A 99 29.87 -1.82 -7.06
C ARG A 99 30.65 -1.92 -5.76
N GLU A 100 30.13 -1.38 -4.66
CA GLU A 100 30.78 -1.46 -3.34
C GLU A 100 31.01 -2.91 -2.88
N TYR A 101 30.10 -3.84 -3.20
CA TYR A 101 30.30 -5.28 -2.92
C TYR A 101 31.39 -5.93 -3.77
N ARG A 102 31.63 -5.43 -4.99
CA ARG A 102 32.69 -5.93 -5.87
C ARG A 102 34.07 -5.41 -5.47
N GLU A 103 34.16 -4.17 -5.00
CA GLU A 103 35.43 -3.57 -4.56
C GLU A 103 35.91 -4.08 -3.19
N ARG A 104 35.00 -4.61 -2.37
CA ARG A 104 35.34 -5.23 -1.07
C ARG A 104 35.81 -6.69 -1.15
N ARG A 105 35.87 -7.27 -2.35
CA ARG A 105 36.25 -8.67 -2.59
C ARG A 105 37.54 -8.75 -3.38
#